data_AF-A0A7C5TNR6-F1
#
_entry.id   AF-A0A7C5TNR6-F1
#
_cell.length_a   1.000
_cell.length_b   1.000
_cell.length_c   1.000
_cell.angle_alpha   90.00
_cell.angle_beta   90.00
_cell.angle_gamma   90.00
#
_symmetry.space_group_name_H-M   'P 1'
#
loop_
_entity.id
_entity.type
_entity.pdbx_description
1 polymer ?
#
loop_
_entity_poly.entity_id
_entity_poly.type
_entity_poly.pdbx_seq_one_letter_code
_entity_poly.pdbx_strand_id
1 'polypeptide(L)'
;TPEANLYALHQAATEGADTAGPGTGSGEATGWRAGAQKVILWFGDVPGHQDTVTLADAIATLLSEGVIVVAFNSGLAGSGIDAPYPDGTGDTRNQASAITDATGGALVNNFSSVPVGDLVSTIVDAVGTATATFDLSLYVAGGDTSGLDVSFACTDAAGCTGVTGGESREFTMTITGLSPGVYEFTVGVTGFAEAIEEDRITVTGGGEPIPEPASVLLLGAGLAGLGFARRRR
;
A
#
# COMPACT_ATOMS: atom_id res chain seq x y z
N THR A 1 33.94 -13.26 9.53
CA THR A 1 33.12 -14.23 8.80
C THR A 1 31.79 -13.58 8.54
N PRO A 2 31.18 -13.76 7.37
CA PRO A 2 29.83 -13.26 7.14
C PRO A 2 28.81 -13.93 8.06
N GLU A 3 27.71 -13.24 8.36
CA GLU A 3 26.69 -13.66 9.34
C GLU A 3 25.36 -14.00 8.66
N ALA A 4 24.33 -14.40 9.40
CA ALA A 4 23.02 -14.76 8.85
C ALA A 4 22.03 -13.58 8.77
N ASN A 5 22.52 -12.36 8.48
CA ASN A 5 21.72 -11.12 8.55
C ASN A 5 20.48 -11.14 7.65
N LEU A 6 20.64 -11.54 6.38
CA LEU A 6 19.54 -11.54 5.40
C LEU A 6 18.44 -12.54 5.77
N TYR A 7 18.83 -13.70 6.29
CA TYR A 7 17.90 -14.67 6.85
C TYR A 7 17.14 -14.08 8.04
N ALA A 8 17.83 -13.46 8.99
CA ALA A 8 17.18 -12.87 10.16
C ALA A 8 16.18 -11.76 9.78
N LEU A 9 16.52 -10.90 8.83
CA LEU A 9 15.63 -9.85 8.32
C LEU A 9 14.38 -10.44 7.68
N HIS A 10 14.53 -11.48 6.84
CA HIS A 10 13.40 -12.20 6.27
C HIS A 10 12.50 -12.76 7.37
N GLN A 11 13.07 -13.52 8.32
CA GLN A 11 12.29 -14.16 9.38
C GLN A 11 11.54 -13.17 10.26
N ALA A 12 12.16 -12.03 10.59
CA ALA A 12 11.50 -10.97 11.34
C ALA A 12 10.38 -10.30 10.53
N ALA A 13 10.56 -10.12 9.22
CA ALA A 13 9.53 -9.55 8.35
C ALA A 13 8.32 -10.46 8.18
N THR A 14 8.55 -11.77 8.03
CA THR A 14 7.52 -12.75 7.62
C THR A 14 6.94 -13.58 8.76
N GLU A 15 7.12 -13.16 10.02
CA GLU A 15 6.62 -13.93 11.19
C GLU A 15 7.15 -15.38 11.20
N GLY A 16 8.40 -15.57 10.77
CA GLY A 16 9.06 -16.87 10.76
C GLY A 16 8.71 -17.79 9.58
N ALA A 17 8.06 -17.27 8.53
CA ALA A 17 7.70 -18.05 7.34
C ALA A 17 8.92 -18.62 6.57
N ASP A 18 8.66 -19.65 5.77
CA ASP A 18 9.66 -20.31 4.95
C ASP A 18 10.27 -19.37 3.90
N THR A 19 11.59 -19.45 3.76
CA THR A 19 12.35 -18.75 2.73
C THR A 19 12.11 -19.35 1.34
N ALA A 20 12.12 -18.52 0.29
CA ALA A 20 11.95 -18.98 -1.08
C ALA A 20 13.03 -19.97 -1.56
N GLY A 21 14.24 -19.89 -0.99
CA GLY A 21 15.36 -20.75 -1.32
C GLY A 21 15.22 -22.16 -0.74
N PRO A 22 15.91 -22.50 0.37
CA PRO A 22 15.91 -23.84 0.95
C PRO A 22 14.57 -24.26 1.58
N GLY A 23 13.55 -23.38 1.61
CA GLY A 23 12.25 -23.68 2.22
C GLY A 23 12.33 -23.80 3.74
N THR A 24 13.26 -23.08 4.38
CA THR A 24 13.43 -23.08 5.83
C THR A 24 12.90 -21.79 6.43
N GLY A 25 12.04 -21.91 7.45
CA GLY A 25 11.60 -20.83 8.33
C GLY A 25 11.87 -21.17 9.80
N SER A 26 11.91 -20.15 10.66
CA SER A 26 12.05 -20.33 12.11
C SER A 26 10.74 -20.77 12.76
N GLY A 27 9.59 -20.43 12.16
CA GLY A 27 8.26 -20.60 12.76
C GLY A 27 7.98 -19.64 13.93
N GLU A 28 8.88 -18.69 14.20
CA GLU A 28 8.79 -17.75 15.31
C GLU A 28 8.09 -16.46 14.89
N ALA A 29 7.03 -16.10 15.63
CA ALA A 29 6.30 -14.87 15.42
C ALA A 29 7.03 -13.67 16.04
N THR A 30 7.22 -12.63 15.24
CA THR A 30 7.61 -11.29 15.69
C THR A 30 6.46 -10.56 16.38
N GLY A 31 5.21 -10.83 15.97
CA GLY A 31 4.00 -10.26 16.57
C GLY A 31 3.66 -8.86 16.07
N TRP A 32 3.84 -8.61 14.77
CA TRP A 32 3.46 -7.35 14.16
C TRP A 32 1.98 -7.06 14.35
N ARG A 33 1.68 -5.82 14.78
CA ARG A 33 0.30 -5.37 14.91
C ARG A 33 -0.26 -5.03 13.53
N ALA A 34 -1.48 -5.50 13.25
CA ALA A 34 -2.20 -5.13 12.04
C ALA A 34 -2.35 -3.59 11.96
N GLY A 35 -2.03 -3.02 10.80
CA GLY A 35 -2.11 -1.58 10.53
C GLY A 35 -1.07 -0.72 11.24
N ALA A 36 -0.07 -1.31 11.92
CA ALA A 36 1.05 -0.55 12.45
C ALA A 36 2.19 -0.47 11.42
N GLN A 37 2.93 0.65 11.41
CA GLN A 37 4.20 0.73 10.68
C GLN A 37 5.19 -0.27 11.29
N LYS A 38 5.69 -1.20 10.46
CA LYS A 38 6.70 -2.17 10.87
C LYS A 38 8.09 -1.55 10.67
N VAL A 39 8.90 -1.55 11.71
CA VAL A 39 10.27 -1.02 11.69
C VAL A 39 11.22 -2.04 12.32
N ILE A 40 12.25 -2.46 11.58
CA ILE A 40 13.32 -3.32 12.09
C ILE A 40 14.57 -2.47 12.31
N LEU A 41 15.16 -2.58 13.52
CA LEU A 41 16.50 -2.03 13.79
C LEU A 41 17.54 -3.12 13.58
N TRP A 42 18.42 -2.94 12.60
CA TRP A 42 19.44 -3.91 12.24
C TRP A 42 20.83 -3.41 12.63
N PHE A 43 21.43 -4.06 13.62
CA PHE A 43 22.79 -3.77 14.08
C PHE A 43 23.74 -4.86 13.60
N GLY A 44 24.93 -4.48 13.13
CA GLY A 44 25.96 -5.46 12.78
C GLY A 44 27.27 -4.85 12.31
N ASP A 45 28.28 -5.71 12.14
CA ASP A 45 29.67 -5.33 11.87
C ASP A 45 30.31 -6.11 10.72
N VAL A 46 29.58 -7.00 10.06
CA VAL A 46 30.01 -7.79 8.90
C VAL A 46 28.81 -8.08 7.98
N PRO A 47 29.02 -8.29 6.67
CA PRO A 47 27.92 -8.56 5.77
C PRO A 47 27.29 -9.93 6.05
N GLY A 48 26.07 -10.13 5.59
CA GLY A 48 25.37 -11.40 5.63
C GLY A 48 25.70 -12.32 4.46
N HIS A 49 25.65 -13.63 4.70
CA HIS A 49 25.53 -14.65 3.65
C HIS A 49 24.25 -14.42 2.82
N GLN A 50 24.29 -14.72 1.52
CA GLN A 50 23.12 -14.69 0.64
C GLN A 50 22.71 -16.08 0.09
N ASP A 51 23.18 -17.15 0.72
CA ASP A 51 22.93 -18.55 0.32
C ASP A 51 21.48 -19.01 0.58
N THR A 52 20.89 -18.63 1.73
CA THR A 52 19.53 -19.02 2.12
C THR A 52 18.47 -17.99 1.75
N VAL A 53 18.85 -16.72 1.81
CA VAL A 53 18.05 -15.57 1.39
C VAL A 53 18.99 -14.64 0.65
N THR A 54 18.73 -14.41 -0.64
CA THR A 54 19.53 -13.46 -1.42
C THR A 54 19.25 -12.02 -0.98
N LEU A 55 20.13 -11.06 -1.28
CA LEU A 55 19.85 -9.65 -1.02
C LEU A 55 18.57 -9.18 -1.74
N ALA A 56 18.36 -9.65 -2.97
CA ALA A 56 17.16 -9.35 -3.74
C ALA A 56 15.89 -9.92 -3.08
N ASP A 57 15.94 -11.16 -2.60
CA ASP A 57 14.80 -11.78 -1.91
C ASP A 57 14.50 -11.07 -0.59
N ALA A 58 15.52 -10.74 0.21
CA ALA A 58 15.34 -9.98 1.44
C ALA A 58 14.65 -8.64 1.17
N ILE A 59 15.07 -7.89 0.15
CA ILE A 59 14.44 -6.62 -0.24
C ILE A 59 12.99 -6.85 -0.67
N ALA A 60 12.74 -7.83 -1.54
CA ALA A 60 11.39 -8.12 -2.02
C ALA A 60 10.44 -8.48 -0.88
N THR A 61 10.90 -9.32 0.06
CA THR A 61 10.15 -9.70 1.26
C THR A 61 9.87 -8.52 2.17
N LEU A 62 10.87 -7.67 2.46
CA LEU A 62 10.69 -6.49 3.30
C LEU A 62 9.67 -5.53 2.69
N LEU A 63 9.72 -5.32 1.38
CA LEU A 63 8.75 -4.51 0.65
C LEU A 63 7.34 -5.11 0.68
N SER A 64 7.19 -6.41 0.43
CA SER A 64 5.87 -7.07 0.43
C SER A 64 5.23 -7.05 1.82
N GLU A 65 6.05 -7.12 2.87
CA GLU A 65 5.60 -7.06 4.25
C GLU A 65 5.42 -5.64 4.78
N GLY A 66 5.78 -4.61 4.01
CA GLY A 66 5.68 -3.20 4.40
C GLY A 66 6.62 -2.83 5.55
N VAL A 67 7.81 -3.43 5.60
CA VAL A 67 8.80 -3.24 6.65
C VAL A 67 9.83 -2.18 6.25
N ILE A 68 10.03 -1.21 7.13
CA ILE A 68 11.12 -0.24 7.05
C ILE A 68 12.32 -0.76 7.84
N VAL A 69 13.52 -0.74 7.27
CA VAL A 69 14.74 -1.15 7.97
C VAL A 69 15.60 0.05 8.32
N VAL A 70 15.98 0.18 9.59
CA VAL A 70 16.98 1.15 10.04
C VAL A 70 18.24 0.38 10.41
N ALA A 71 19.32 0.59 9.64
CA ALA A 71 20.57 -0.13 9.82
C ALA A 71 21.61 0.71 10.56
N PHE A 72 22.29 0.07 11.52
CA PHE A 72 23.36 0.63 12.33
C PHE A 72 24.62 -0.18 12.07
N ASN A 73 25.39 0.27 11.09
CA ASN A 73 26.65 -0.35 10.72
C ASN A 73 27.75 0.10 11.68
N SER A 74 28.40 -0.86 12.35
CA SER A 74 29.48 -0.55 13.27
C SER A 74 30.73 0.00 12.55
N GLY A 75 30.92 -0.37 11.27
CA GLY A 75 32.05 0.03 10.43
C GLY A 75 31.81 1.30 9.61
N LEU A 76 32.81 1.73 8.84
CA LEU A 76 32.68 2.83 7.88
C LEU A 76 31.71 2.45 6.74
N ALA A 77 31.24 3.46 6.00
CA ALA A 77 30.47 3.23 4.77
C ALA A 77 31.22 2.30 3.81
N GLY A 78 30.52 1.35 3.20
CA GLY A 78 31.11 0.30 2.35
C GLY A 78 31.86 -0.81 3.12
N SER A 79 31.73 -0.86 4.44
CA SER A 79 32.30 -1.91 5.30
C SER A 79 31.26 -2.45 6.28
N GLY A 80 31.59 -3.51 7.02
CA GLY A 80 30.65 -4.16 7.95
C GLY A 80 29.38 -4.64 7.27
N ILE A 81 28.19 -4.39 7.83
CA ILE A 81 26.92 -4.75 7.19
C ILE A 81 26.65 -3.96 5.90
N ASP A 82 27.35 -2.84 5.70
CA ASP A 82 27.29 -2.03 4.48
C ASP A 82 28.34 -2.44 3.45
N ALA A 83 29.05 -3.55 3.66
CA ALA A 83 29.95 -4.10 2.65
C ALA A 83 29.17 -4.83 1.55
N PRO A 84 29.72 -4.89 0.33
CA PRO A 84 29.25 -5.85 -0.67
C PRO A 84 29.68 -7.27 -0.26
N TYR A 85 28.86 -8.28 -0.57
CA TYR A 85 29.22 -9.67 -0.32
C TYR A 85 29.05 -10.53 -1.58
N PRO A 86 30.14 -10.74 -2.35
CA PRO A 86 30.09 -11.57 -3.54
C PRO A 86 30.09 -13.05 -3.15
N ASP A 87 28.94 -13.70 -3.21
CA ASP A 87 28.76 -15.13 -2.93
C ASP A 87 28.40 -15.96 -4.18
N GLY A 88 28.36 -15.32 -5.35
CA GLY A 88 28.01 -15.98 -6.62
C GLY A 88 26.55 -15.80 -7.04
N THR A 89 25.71 -15.13 -6.24
CA THR A 89 24.35 -14.70 -6.66
C THR A 89 24.38 -13.58 -7.72
N GLY A 90 25.52 -12.92 -7.89
CA GLY A 90 25.71 -11.81 -8.83
C GLY A 90 25.31 -10.45 -8.26
N ASP A 91 24.62 -10.41 -7.11
CA ASP A 91 24.31 -9.16 -6.41
C ASP A 91 25.49 -8.74 -5.53
N THR A 92 26.12 -7.65 -5.92
CA THR A 92 27.32 -7.09 -5.28
C THR A 92 27.07 -5.71 -4.68
N ARG A 93 25.81 -5.34 -4.50
CA ARG A 93 25.46 -4.10 -3.82
C ARG A 93 25.85 -4.19 -2.33
N ASN A 94 26.14 -3.03 -1.75
CA ASN A 94 26.30 -2.87 -0.32
C ASN A 94 24.98 -3.23 0.38
N GLN A 95 24.99 -4.25 1.25
CA GLN A 95 23.73 -4.84 1.73
C GLN A 95 22.89 -3.85 2.54
N ALA A 96 23.50 -3.19 3.54
CA ALA A 96 22.79 -2.20 4.36
C ALA A 96 22.27 -1.02 3.55
N SER A 97 23.09 -0.43 2.67
CA SER A 97 22.62 0.62 1.76
C SER A 97 21.45 0.14 0.89
N ALA A 98 21.59 -0.99 0.21
CA ALA A 98 20.55 -1.49 -0.70
C ALA A 98 19.21 -1.77 0.00
N ILE A 99 19.25 -2.30 1.22
CA ILE A 99 18.04 -2.59 2.01
C ILE A 99 17.40 -1.31 2.53
N THR A 100 18.19 -0.40 3.12
CA THR A 100 17.66 0.85 3.68
C THR A 100 17.12 1.77 2.58
N ASP A 101 17.81 1.87 1.43
CA ASP A 101 17.33 2.62 0.27
C ASP A 101 16.00 2.06 -0.27
N ALA A 102 15.89 0.73 -0.40
CA ALA A 102 14.69 0.11 -0.94
C ALA A 102 13.49 0.25 0.00
N THR A 103 13.71 0.13 1.30
CA THR A 103 12.64 0.15 2.32
C THR A 103 12.28 1.55 2.82
N GLY A 104 12.89 2.62 2.28
CA GLY A 104 12.69 3.99 2.75
C GLY A 104 13.25 4.24 4.16
N GLY A 105 14.20 3.41 4.59
CA GLY A 105 14.79 3.44 5.91
C GLY A 105 15.95 4.42 6.08
N ALA A 106 16.81 4.14 7.05
CA ALA A 106 18.00 4.96 7.32
C ALA A 106 19.22 4.07 7.62
N LEU A 107 20.40 4.52 7.19
CA LEU A 107 21.68 3.86 7.47
C LEU A 107 22.59 4.79 8.28
N VAL A 108 22.96 4.35 9.47
CA VAL A 108 23.99 4.99 10.30
C VAL A 108 25.28 4.20 10.20
N ASN A 109 26.28 4.77 9.53
CA ASN A 109 27.64 4.22 9.47
C ASN A 109 28.48 4.69 10.65
N ASN A 110 29.52 3.91 10.96
CA ASN A 110 30.47 4.13 12.03
C ASN A 110 29.80 4.20 13.42
N PHE A 111 28.74 3.40 13.60
CA PHE A 111 27.92 3.42 14.81
C PHE A 111 28.72 3.05 16.08
N SER A 112 29.76 2.23 15.93
CA SER A 112 30.66 1.87 17.03
C SER A 112 31.45 3.05 17.61
N SER A 113 31.60 4.14 16.84
CA SER A 113 32.28 5.37 17.26
C SER A 113 31.33 6.42 17.83
N VAL A 114 30.02 6.16 17.87
CA VAL A 114 29.05 7.09 18.46
C VAL A 114 29.30 7.19 19.96
N PRO A 115 29.49 8.40 20.52
CA PRO A 115 29.66 8.57 21.95
C PRO A 115 28.46 8.00 22.72
N VAL A 116 28.70 7.37 23.87
CA VAL A 116 27.64 6.74 24.67
C VAL A 116 26.52 7.72 25.04
N GLY A 117 26.86 9.01 25.26
CA GLY A 117 25.88 10.06 25.53
C GLY A 117 24.92 10.36 24.37
N ASP A 118 25.32 10.03 23.14
CA ASP A 118 24.60 10.36 21.90
C ASP A 118 23.96 9.13 21.24
N LEU A 119 24.14 7.93 21.81
CA LEU A 119 23.59 6.69 21.24
C LEU A 119 22.07 6.75 21.09
N VAL A 120 21.38 7.19 22.13
CA VAL A 120 19.92 7.25 22.14
C VAL A 120 19.41 8.27 21.12
N SER A 121 19.98 9.47 21.07
CA SER A 121 19.57 10.48 20.08
C SER A 121 19.85 10.00 18.66
N THR A 122 21.01 9.38 18.41
CA THR A 122 21.34 8.82 17.09
C THR A 122 20.32 7.78 16.63
N ILE A 123 19.90 6.87 17.53
CA ILE A 123 18.88 5.87 17.21
C ILE A 123 17.52 6.54 16.96
N VAL A 124 17.11 7.47 17.84
CA VAL A 124 15.83 8.17 17.72
C VAL A 124 15.76 8.99 16.44
N ASP A 125 16.85 9.67 16.05
CA ASP A 125 16.91 10.48 14.83
C ASP A 125 16.85 9.60 13.58
N ALA A 126 17.54 8.45 13.58
CA ALA A 126 17.51 7.50 12.46
C ALA A 126 16.12 6.88 12.28
N VAL A 127 15.48 6.47 13.39
CA VAL A 127 14.09 5.98 13.36
C VAL A 127 13.14 7.10 12.93
N GLY A 128 13.30 8.30 13.48
CA GLY A 128 12.48 9.46 13.14
C GLY A 128 12.56 9.83 11.67
N THR A 129 13.75 9.73 11.06
CA THR A 129 13.95 9.94 9.62
C THR A 129 13.22 8.87 8.81
N ALA A 130 13.40 7.60 9.18
CA ALA A 130 12.80 6.46 8.48
C ALA A 130 11.27 6.44 8.58
N THR A 131 10.69 7.00 9.65
CA THR A 131 9.24 7.08 9.85
C THR A 131 8.68 8.50 9.65
N ALA A 132 9.45 9.41 9.05
CA ALA A 132 9.04 10.80 8.91
C ALA A 132 7.86 10.97 7.95
N THR A 133 7.78 10.09 6.95
CA THR A 133 6.89 10.23 5.80
C THR A 133 6.06 8.99 5.53
N PHE A 134 4.89 9.18 4.94
CA PHE A 134 3.95 8.13 4.56
C PHE A 134 3.47 8.31 3.13
N ASP A 135 3.29 7.20 2.42
CA ASP A 135 2.59 7.22 1.13
C ASP A 135 1.10 7.02 1.40
N LEU A 136 0.29 7.99 0.98
CA LEU A 136 -1.16 7.96 1.16
C LEU A 136 -1.81 7.40 -0.10
N SER A 137 -2.62 6.36 0.07
CA SER A 137 -3.50 5.82 -0.96
C SER A 137 -4.84 5.43 -0.36
N LEU A 138 -5.92 5.73 -1.08
CA LEU A 138 -7.28 5.36 -0.71
C LEU A 138 -7.72 4.08 -1.42
N TYR A 139 -8.54 3.28 -0.74
CA TYR A 139 -9.11 2.05 -1.30
C TYR A 139 -10.50 1.79 -0.70
N VAL A 140 -11.31 0.97 -1.38
CA VAL A 140 -12.55 0.45 -0.82
C VAL A 140 -12.21 -0.63 0.20
N ALA A 141 -12.44 -0.34 1.48
CA ALA A 141 -12.12 -1.23 2.59
C ALA A 141 -13.21 -2.29 2.85
N GLY A 142 -14.43 -2.06 2.39
CA GLY A 142 -15.53 -3.03 2.52
C GLY A 142 -16.89 -2.48 2.06
N GLY A 143 -17.93 -3.31 2.20
CA GLY A 143 -19.31 -3.00 1.82
C GLY A 143 -19.71 -3.42 0.40
N ASP A 144 -20.83 -2.91 -0.08
CA ASP A 144 -21.39 -3.25 -1.39
C ASP A 144 -21.09 -2.16 -2.43
N THR A 145 -20.25 -2.50 -3.40
CA THR A 145 -19.95 -1.69 -4.59
C THR A 145 -20.38 -2.37 -5.89
N SER A 146 -21.23 -3.40 -5.82
CA SER A 146 -21.56 -4.26 -6.97
C SER A 146 -22.24 -3.56 -8.16
N GLY A 147 -22.83 -2.37 -7.93
CA GLY A 147 -23.37 -1.51 -8.97
C GLY A 147 -22.64 -0.18 -9.14
N LEU A 148 -21.42 -0.07 -8.62
CA LEU A 148 -20.56 1.11 -8.72
C LEU A 148 -19.21 0.74 -9.32
N ASP A 149 -18.63 1.66 -10.08
CA ASP A 149 -17.19 1.71 -10.30
C ASP A 149 -16.61 2.84 -9.46
N VAL A 150 -15.69 2.53 -8.54
CA VAL A 150 -15.12 3.47 -7.57
C VAL A 150 -13.61 3.54 -7.80
N SER A 151 -13.11 4.74 -8.03
CA SER A 151 -11.68 5.00 -8.21
C SER A 151 -11.23 6.22 -7.43
N PHE A 152 -9.94 6.23 -7.06
CA PHE A 152 -9.30 7.30 -6.32
C PHE A 152 -8.10 7.81 -7.10
N ALA A 153 -7.93 9.14 -7.12
CA ALA A 153 -6.76 9.79 -7.68
C ALA A 153 -6.22 10.82 -6.70
N CYS A 154 -4.91 10.77 -6.43
CA CYS A 154 -4.24 11.88 -5.75
C CYS A 154 -4.31 13.12 -6.64
N THR A 155 -4.89 14.21 -6.15
CA THR A 155 -5.00 15.48 -6.89
C THR A 155 -4.26 16.61 -6.21
N ASP A 156 -3.67 16.37 -5.05
CA ASP A 156 -2.84 17.33 -4.34
C ASP A 156 -1.61 17.74 -5.16
N ALA A 157 -1.35 19.05 -5.25
CA ALA A 157 -0.21 19.58 -5.97
C ALA A 157 1.15 19.18 -5.36
N ALA A 158 1.19 18.89 -4.06
CA ALA A 158 2.39 18.38 -3.39
C ALA A 158 2.60 16.87 -3.61
N GLY A 159 1.65 16.17 -4.23
CA GLY A 159 1.65 14.71 -4.39
C GLY A 159 1.33 13.98 -3.09
N CYS A 160 0.96 12.70 -3.18
CA CYS A 160 0.51 11.90 -2.03
C CYS A 160 1.53 10.87 -1.54
N THR A 161 2.75 10.92 -2.07
CA THR A 161 3.88 10.11 -1.61
C THR A 161 4.81 10.95 -0.74
N GLY A 162 5.46 10.34 0.25
CA GLY A 162 6.41 11.05 1.11
C GLY A 162 5.76 12.12 2.00
N VAL A 163 4.51 11.92 2.41
CA VAL A 163 3.72 12.89 3.18
C VAL A 163 4.22 12.95 4.62
N THR A 164 4.59 14.14 5.10
CA THR A 164 5.06 14.29 6.49
C THR A 164 3.88 14.23 7.46
N GLY A 165 4.10 13.63 8.64
CA GLY A 165 3.09 13.58 9.69
C GLY A 165 2.52 14.97 10.04
N GLY A 166 1.20 15.06 10.10
CA GLY A 166 0.47 16.31 10.38
C GLY A 166 0.13 17.15 9.14
N GLU A 167 0.65 16.78 7.97
CA GLU A 167 0.19 17.36 6.70
C GLU A 167 -1.12 16.73 6.23
N SER A 168 -1.82 17.41 5.33
CA SER A 168 -3.00 16.91 4.64
C SER A 168 -2.73 16.77 3.14
N ARG A 169 -3.50 15.90 2.48
CA ARG A 169 -3.49 15.73 1.03
C ARG A 169 -4.89 15.65 0.46
N GLU A 170 -5.06 16.15 -0.75
CA GLU A 170 -6.31 16.07 -1.51
C GLU A 170 -6.36 14.87 -2.46
N PHE A 171 -7.48 14.16 -2.42
CA PHE A 171 -7.82 13.08 -3.33
C PHE A 171 -9.16 13.38 -4.01
N THR A 172 -9.24 13.08 -5.30
CA THR A 172 -10.52 12.99 -6.01
C THR A 172 -10.98 11.54 -6.02
N MET A 173 -12.17 11.32 -5.48
CA MET A 173 -12.91 10.08 -5.60
C MET A 173 -13.88 10.20 -6.78
N THR A 174 -13.82 9.27 -7.72
CA THR A 174 -14.75 9.18 -8.84
C THR A 174 -15.62 7.95 -8.68
N ILE A 175 -16.94 8.16 -8.69
CA ILE A 175 -17.95 7.11 -8.57
C ILE A 175 -18.80 7.12 -9.84
N THR A 176 -18.83 5.99 -10.55
CA THR A 176 -19.72 5.79 -11.70
C THR A 176 -20.80 4.77 -11.33
N GLY A 177 -22.07 5.19 -11.38
CA GLY A 177 -23.20 4.28 -11.19
C GLY A 177 -23.40 3.37 -12.41
N LEU A 178 -23.35 2.06 -12.19
CA LEU A 178 -23.48 1.02 -13.23
C LEU A 178 -24.88 0.41 -13.27
N SER A 179 -25.52 0.25 -12.11
CA SER A 179 -26.86 -0.31 -11.99
C SER A 179 -27.70 0.43 -10.94
N PRO A 180 -29.03 0.54 -11.11
CA PRO A 180 -29.88 1.19 -10.12
C PRO A 180 -29.88 0.42 -8.80
N GLY A 181 -29.73 1.14 -7.69
CA GLY A 181 -29.62 0.54 -6.38
C GLY A 181 -29.18 1.52 -5.31
N VAL A 182 -29.09 1.02 -4.09
CA VAL A 182 -28.50 1.69 -2.94
C VAL A 182 -27.27 0.88 -2.54
N TYR A 183 -26.13 1.56 -2.47
CA TYR A 183 -24.83 0.97 -2.22
C TYR A 183 -24.22 1.65 -1.01
N GLU A 184 -23.83 0.88 0.00
CA GLU A 184 -23.16 1.34 1.21
C GLU A 184 -21.80 0.69 1.30
N PHE A 185 -20.74 1.49 1.40
CA PHE A 185 -19.37 1.01 1.41
C PHE A 185 -18.48 1.89 2.27
N THR A 186 -17.30 1.37 2.58
CA THR A 186 -16.30 2.06 3.40
C THR A 186 -15.05 2.32 2.58
N VAL A 187 -14.54 3.54 2.65
CA VAL A 187 -13.23 3.92 2.12
C VAL A 187 -12.21 3.88 3.25
N GLY A 188 -11.01 3.37 2.99
CA GLY A 188 -9.89 3.35 3.93
C GLY A 188 -8.62 3.94 3.34
N VAL A 189 -7.66 4.27 4.22
CA VAL A 189 -6.31 4.67 3.84
C VAL A 189 -5.35 3.51 4.05
N THR A 190 -4.54 3.17 3.04
CA THR A 190 -3.54 2.10 3.14
C THR A 190 -2.58 2.37 4.30
N GLY A 191 -2.36 1.37 5.15
CA GLY A 191 -1.48 1.48 6.31
C GLY A 191 -2.09 2.12 7.55
N PHE A 192 -3.35 2.61 7.49
CA PHE A 192 -4.01 3.27 8.62
C PHE A 192 -5.39 2.65 8.88
N ALA A 193 -5.44 1.58 9.69
CA ALA A 193 -6.65 0.81 9.93
C ALA A 193 -7.82 1.63 10.55
N GLU A 194 -7.51 2.72 11.25
CA GLU A 194 -8.51 3.58 11.89
C GLU A 194 -8.93 4.77 11.01
N ALA A 195 -8.25 5.00 9.88
CA ALA A 195 -8.61 6.06 8.94
C ALA A 195 -9.61 5.52 7.92
N ILE A 196 -10.88 5.53 8.31
CA ILE A 196 -12.01 5.04 7.51
C ILE A 196 -13.12 6.10 7.36
N GLU A 197 -13.86 6.01 6.27
CA GLU A 197 -15.03 6.82 5.96
C GLU A 197 -16.15 5.95 5.37
N GLU A 198 -17.40 6.18 5.77
CA GLU A 198 -18.57 5.43 5.29
C GLU A 198 -19.36 6.27 4.29
N ASP A 199 -19.65 5.71 3.12
CA ASP A 199 -20.40 6.37 2.06
C ASP A 199 -21.65 5.57 1.67
N ARG A 200 -22.68 6.30 1.23
CA ARG A 200 -23.95 5.75 0.75
C ARG A 200 -24.34 6.43 -0.56
N ILE A 201 -24.29 5.65 -1.63
CA ILE A 201 -24.63 6.11 -2.98
C ILE A 201 -25.95 5.51 -3.42
N THR A 202 -26.83 6.34 -3.99
CA THR A 202 -28.07 5.89 -4.62
C THR A 202 -27.98 6.14 -6.11
N VAL A 203 -27.96 5.07 -6.89
CA VAL A 203 -28.03 5.13 -8.35
C VAL A 203 -29.50 5.01 -8.75
N THR A 204 -30.04 6.06 -9.35
CA THR A 204 -31.42 6.05 -9.86
C THR A 204 -31.44 5.56 -11.30
N GLY A 205 -32.44 4.74 -11.65
CA GLY A 205 -32.64 4.31 -13.03
C GLY A 205 -33.02 5.49 -13.89
N GLY A 206 -32.31 5.70 -15.00
CA GLY A 206 -32.70 6.66 -16.02
C GLY A 206 -34.00 6.23 -16.68
N GLY A 207 -35.12 6.82 -16.24
CA GLY A 207 -36.42 6.72 -16.91
C GLY A 207 -37.56 6.33 -15.99
N GLU A 208 -38.23 7.34 -15.40
CA GLU A 208 -39.68 7.23 -15.32
C GLU A 208 -40.20 7.04 -16.77
N PRO A 209 -41.05 6.06 -17.07
CA PRO A 209 -41.70 6.01 -18.36
C PRO A 209 -42.50 7.30 -18.51
N ILE A 210 -42.05 8.19 -19.39
CA ILE A 210 -42.83 9.38 -19.75
C ILE A 210 -44.17 8.84 -20.25
N PRO A 211 -45.30 9.12 -19.58
CA PRO A 211 -46.59 8.66 -20.05
C PRO A 211 -46.79 9.22 -21.46
N GLU A 212 -46.90 8.33 -22.45
CA GLU A 212 -47.25 8.71 -23.81
C GLU A 212 -48.46 9.66 -23.75
N PRO A 213 -48.39 10.87 -24.32
CA PRO A 213 -49.47 11.82 -24.19
C PRO A 213 -50.75 11.22 -24.81
N ALA A 214 -51.88 11.37 -24.10
CA ALA A 214 -53.20 10.85 -24.48
C ALA A 214 -53.66 11.22 -25.91
N SER A 215 -52.92 12.10 -26.60
CA SER A 215 -53.03 12.41 -28.02
C SER A 215 -52.91 11.21 -28.96
N VAL A 216 -52.12 10.16 -28.63
CA VAL A 216 -52.00 8.97 -29.50
C VAL A 216 -53.29 8.15 -29.50
N LEU A 217 -53.94 8.00 -28.34
CA LEU A 217 -55.27 7.39 -28.20
C LEU A 217 -56.36 8.17 -28.93
N LEU A 218 -56.31 9.51 -28.87
CA LEU A 218 -57.24 10.39 -29.59
C LEU A 218 -57.05 10.34 -31.11
N LEU A 219 -55.82 10.24 -31.61
CA LEU A 219 -55.52 10.12 -33.04
C LEU A 219 -56.01 8.78 -33.62
N GLY A 220 -55.86 7.69 -32.84
CA GLY A 220 -56.41 6.38 -33.20
C GLY A 220 -57.94 6.33 -33.23
N ALA A 221 -58.60 6.96 -32.24
CA ALA A 221 -60.06 7.07 -32.20
C ALA A 221 -60.63 7.93 -33.35
N GLY A 222 -59.94 9.02 -33.72
CA GLY A 222 -60.32 9.88 -34.83
C GLY A 222 -60.27 9.18 -36.20
N LEU A 223 -59.25 8.37 -36.45
CA LEU A 223 -59.10 7.61 -37.70
C LEU A 223 -60.13 6.46 -37.81
N ALA A 224 -60.45 5.78 -36.71
CA ALA A 224 -61.50 4.76 -36.68
C ALA A 224 -62.90 5.35 -36.91
N GLY A 225 -63.20 6.50 -36.30
CA GLY A 225 -64.47 7.21 -36.49
C GLY A 225 -64.71 7.67 -37.94
N LEU A 226 -63.66 8.16 -38.61
CA LEU A 226 -63.73 8.56 -40.02
C LEU A 226 -63.89 7.37 -40.98
N GLY A 227 -63.35 6.20 -40.63
CA GLY A 227 -63.53 4.96 -41.41
C GLY A 227 -64.98 4.45 -41.40
N PHE A 228 -65.69 4.55 -40.28
CA PHE A 228 -67.09 4.15 -40.18
C PHE A 228 -68.06 5.17 -40.81
N ALA A 229 -67.73 6.46 -40.80
CA ALA A 229 -68.56 7.49 -41.43
C ALA A 229 -68.61 7.39 -42.97
N ARG A 230 -67.58 6.84 -43.60
CA ARG A 230 -67.51 6.72 -45.08
C ARG A 230 -68.28 5.52 -45.65
N ARG A 231 -68.71 4.57 -44.82
CA ARG A 231 -69.42 3.34 -45.26
C ARG A 231 -70.95 3.44 -45.23
N ARG A 232 -71.50 4.60 -44.82
CA ARG A 232 -72.94 4.91 -44.87
C ARG A 232 -73.20 6.08 -45.83
N ARG A 233 -73.07 5.83 -47.13
CA ARG A 233 -73.78 6.53 -48.20
C ARG A 233 -74.01 5.57 -49.35
#